data_AF-A0A259MTF1-F1
#
_entry.id   AF-A0A259MTF1-F1
#
_cell.length_a   1.000
_cell.length_b   1.000
_cell.length_c   1.000
_cell.angle_alpha   90.00
_cell.angle_beta   90.00
_cell.angle_gamma   90.00
#
_symmetry.space_group_name_H-M   'P 1'
#
loop_
_entity.id
_entity.type
_entity.pdbx_description
1 polymer ?
#
loop_
_entity_poly.entity_id
_entity_poly.type
_entity_poly.pdbx_seq_one_letter_code
_entity_poly.pdbx_strand_id
1 'polypeptide(L)'
;MTTTFTLQDDTNLDKSVAQAYVAGWINGGSSSFQVLQSDGTFGGGTPTTVPFYPVSTIPTVTLDVATNGNDQLLFVVSQGAPTALKVLNSAPQKYTQYPYPVAPGIAAPGPFDIFEFGLGAQDDVSAVSGFGLNLRFLVSGDASQQFGVSSAVTRKEIGTAYTAFVANEAVSLPAAKAFAELLYDGALNVGGAPAPPSVDSQFFAISDPNDMLNALTDNYTAATDDPLATYWVTTLAALFTVGNYLSINLSANPAAPNIYSGYCSGGVGDVVFTFSNGSNMYRFYNPLNSNPLGFAGAQYVFQQAFTVAPAPDQGLLQDNIWQALCRGVAQLGVSTTPITDGESTTAWNNPDNWYQPGNVSHVYAKFLHYSDAAGNDSRTSGNPPIFIANAAYGFSEDENPDGPYSGPNVPSKSATVPDGSTVTITLGGWDTTSG
;
A
#
# COMPACT_ATOMS: atom_id res chain seq x y z
N MET A 1 9.50 -17.75 -22.69
CA MET A 1 8.44 -16.96 -22.08
C MET A 1 8.95 -15.54 -22.04
N THR A 2 8.15 -14.58 -22.50
CA THR A 2 8.55 -13.18 -22.65
C THR A 2 7.38 -12.27 -22.33
N THR A 3 7.62 -11.22 -21.55
CA THR A 3 6.70 -10.10 -21.34
C THR A 3 7.35 -8.83 -21.86
N THR A 4 6.58 -8.00 -22.58
CA THR A 4 7.05 -6.69 -23.07
C THR A 4 6.38 -5.59 -22.27
N PHE A 5 7.15 -4.70 -21.65
CA PHE A 5 6.63 -3.50 -21.01
C PHE A 5 6.80 -2.31 -21.96
N THR A 6 5.73 -1.61 -22.29
CA THR A 6 5.77 -0.33 -23.00
C THR A 6 5.71 0.79 -21.98
N LEU A 7 6.70 1.68 -21.98
CA LEU A 7 6.76 2.79 -21.04
C LEU A 7 6.27 4.08 -21.71
N GLN A 8 5.31 4.77 -21.07
CA GLN A 8 4.72 6.01 -21.57
C GLN A 8 4.88 7.14 -20.56
N ASP A 9 5.35 8.29 -21.05
CA ASP A 9 5.47 9.52 -20.29
C ASP A 9 4.36 10.49 -20.73
N ASP A 10 3.21 10.45 -20.02
CA ASP A 10 2.10 11.38 -20.21
C ASP A 10 2.16 12.53 -19.18
N THR A 11 3.32 12.78 -18.57
CA THR A 11 3.43 13.78 -17.50
C THR A 11 3.13 15.19 -17.98
N ASN A 12 3.32 15.48 -19.27
CA ASN A 12 3.21 16.82 -19.88
C ASN A 12 4.10 17.88 -19.21
N LEU A 13 5.13 17.47 -18.47
CA LEU A 13 6.08 18.36 -17.85
C LEU A 13 7.00 18.99 -18.91
N ASP A 14 7.31 20.27 -18.73
CA ASP A 14 8.45 20.87 -19.44
C ASP A 14 9.74 20.19 -18.94
N LYS A 15 10.51 19.63 -19.87
CA LYS A 15 11.81 18.99 -19.59
C LYS A 15 12.83 19.92 -18.95
N SER A 16 12.64 21.24 -19.04
CA SER A 16 13.44 22.24 -18.32
C SER A 16 13.13 22.28 -16.82
N VAL A 17 11.92 21.86 -16.42
CA VAL A 17 11.46 21.75 -15.03
C VAL A 17 11.81 20.38 -14.46
N ALA A 18 11.36 19.30 -15.10
CA ALA A 18 11.63 17.93 -14.70
C ALA A 18 11.33 16.94 -15.83
N GLN A 19 11.84 15.71 -15.71
CA GLN A 19 11.47 14.61 -16.59
C GLN A 19 11.35 13.29 -15.81
N ALA A 20 10.66 12.33 -16.40
CA ALA A 20 10.53 10.98 -15.87
C ALA A 20 11.76 10.12 -16.17
N TYR A 21 12.23 9.42 -15.14
CA TYR A 21 13.31 8.44 -15.19
C TYR A 21 12.82 7.08 -14.71
N VAL A 22 13.41 6.02 -15.24
CA VAL A 22 13.19 4.63 -14.82
C VAL A 22 14.51 3.95 -14.49
N ALA A 23 14.53 3.24 -13.36
CA ALA A 23 15.52 2.23 -13.03
C ALA A 23 14.80 0.88 -12.94
N GLY A 24 15.52 -0.23 -13.14
CA GLY A 24 14.91 -1.54 -13.04
C GLY A 24 15.90 -2.60 -12.62
N TRP A 25 15.40 -3.62 -11.92
CA TRP A 25 16.16 -4.81 -11.59
C TRP A 25 15.26 -6.03 -11.52
N ILE A 26 15.88 -7.18 -11.78
CA ILE A 26 15.26 -8.48 -11.60
C ILE A 26 16.10 -9.37 -10.70
N ASN A 27 15.42 -10.16 -9.90
CA ASN A 27 15.99 -11.22 -9.10
C ASN A 27 15.72 -12.55 -9.79
N GLY A 28 16.65 -12.95 -10.65
CA GLY A 28 16.61 -14.25 -11.31
C GLY A 28 16.70 -15.38 -10.29
N GLY A 29 15.94 -16.47 -10.49
CA GLY A 29 16.04 -17.66 -9.65
C GLY A 29 17.44 -18.30 -9.68
N SER A 30 17.72 -19.17 -10.64
CA SER A 30 18.99 -19.92 -10.76
C SER A 30 20.17 -19.13 -11.35
N SER A 31 20.06 -17.81 -11.56
CA SER A 31 21.13 -16.94 -12.09
C SER A 31 21.05 -15.53 -11.52
N SER A 32 22.20 -14.85 -11.50
CA SER A 32 22.54 -13.58 -10.85
C SER A 32 21.52 -12.44 -11.00
N PHE A 33 21.43 -11.58 -9.98
CA PHE A 33 20.79 -10.26 -10.00
C PHE A 33 21.18 -9.46 -11.26
N GLN A 34 20.20 -8.91 -11.96
CA GLN A 34 20.37 -8.16 -13.20
C GLN A 34 19.69 -6.80 -13.10
N VAL A 35 20.19 -5.84 -13.88
CA VAL A 35 19.65 -4.47 -13.92
C VAL A 35 19.21 -4.10 -15.33
N LEU A 36 18.25 -3.19 -15.42
CA LEU A 36 17.79 -2.61 -16.67
C LEU A 36 18.97 -1.95 -17.40
N GLN A 37 19.09 -2.23 -18.70
CA GLN A 37 20.09 -1.66 -19.60
C GLN A 37 19.46 -0.59 -20.49
N SER A 38 20.30 0.22 -21.14
CA SER A 38 19.84 1.30 -22.04
C SER A 38 19.10 0.81 -23.29
N ASP A 39 19.20 -0.48 -23.62
CA ASP A 39 18.50 -1.10 -24.75
C ASP A 39 17.14 -1.73 -24.35
N GLY A 40 16.73 -1.57 -23.09
CA GLY A 40 15.48 -2.12 -22.57
C GLY A 40 15.56 -3.58 -22.14
N THR A 41 16.73 -4.22 -22.11
CA THR A 41 16.89 -5.59 -21.60
C THR A 41 17.38 -5.60 -20.16
N PHE A 42 17.24 -6.74 -19.46
CA PHE A 42 17.90 -6.97 -18.18
C PHE A 42 19.23 -7.69 -18.39
N GLY A 43 20.28 -7.22 -17.72
CA GLY A 43 21.61 -7.80 -17.84
C GLY A 43 22.60 -7.36 -16.76
N GLY A 44 23.85 -7.79 -16.93
CA GLY A 44 24.96 -7.56 -16.01
C GLY A 44 25.25 -8.77 -15.11
N GLY A 45 26.46 -9.35 -15.22
CA GLY A 45 26.81 -10.57 -14.47
C GLY A 45 27.07 -10.34 -12.98
N THR A 46 27.31 -9.10 -12.56
CA THR A 46 27.48 -8.69 -11.14
C THR A 46 27.37 -7.16 -11.01
N PRO A 47 26.20 -6.56 -11.28
CA PRO A 47 26.08 -5.11 -11.29
C PRO A 47 26.30 -4.56 -9.87
N THR A 48 27.12 -3.52 -9.76
CA THR A 48 27.38 -2.80 -8.50
C THR A 48 26.48 -1.57 -8.34
N THR A 49 25.75 -1.21 -9.40
CA THR A 49 24.81 -0.09 -9.42
C THR A 49 23.60 -0.39 -10.31
N VAL A 50 22.47 0.24 -9.99
CA VAL A 50 21.28 0.30 -10.86
C VAL A 50 21.20 1.69 -11.50
N PRO A 51 21.40 1.81 -12.82
CA PRO A 51 21.32 3.10 -13.51
C PRO A 51 19.87 3.56 -13.70
N PHE A 52 19.70 4.88 -13.86
CA PHE A 52 18.45 5.50 -14.28
C PHE A 52 18.54 5.96 -15.72
N TYR A 53 17.45 5.77 -16.46
CA TYR A 53 17.31 6.20 -17.85
C TYR A 53 16.07 7.07 -18.00
N PRO A 54 16.11 8.15 -18.82
CA PRO A 54 14.90 8.87 -19.16
C PRO A 54 13.89 7.93 -19.81
N VAL A 55 12.63 7.97 -19.38
CA VAL A 55 11.56 7.09 -19.93
C VAL A 55 11.46 7.25 -21.44
N SER A 56 11.63 8.47 -21.97
CA SER A 56 11.63 8.74 -23.41
C SER A 56 12.75 8.06 -24.21
N THR A 57 13.78 7.53 -23.55
CA THR A 57 14.90 6.83 -24.20
C THR A 57 14.78 5.31 -24.12
N ILE A 58 13.92 4.78 -23.25
CA ILE A 58 13.60 3.35 -23.12
C ILE A 58 12.09 3.18 -23.27
N PRO A 59 11.56 3.26 -24.50
CA PRO A 59 10.12 3.12 -24.73
C PRO A 59 9.61 1.68 -24.51
N THR A 60 10.53 0.70 -24.49
CA THR A 60 10.21 -0.71 -24.33
C THR A 60 11.21 -1.38 -23.41
N VAL A 61 10.73 -2.20 -22.48
CA VAL A 61 11.51 -3.10 -21.65
C VAL A 61 11.09 -4.54 -21.95
N THR A 62 12.04 -5.45 -22.09
CA THR A 62 11.79 -6.88 -22.35
C THR A 62 12.20 -7.71 -21.13
N LEU A 63 11.28 -8.54 -20.64
CA LEU A 63 11.55 -9.57 -19.66
C LEU A 63 11.45 -10.95 -20.31
N ASP A 64 12.57 -11.63 -20.47
CA ASP A 64 12.67 -12.97 -21.06
C ASP A 64 13.43 -13.99 -20.17
N VAL A 65 13.79 -13.56 -18.95
CA VAL A 65 14.48 -14.36 -17.95
C VAL A 65 13.52 -14.74 -16.84
N ALA A 66 13.57 -15.99 -16.38
CA ALA A 66 12.79 -16.45 -15.24
C ALA A 66 13.22 -15.73 -13.96
N THR A 67 12.24 -15.21 -13.23
CA THR A 67 12.46 -14.44 -12.00
C THR A 67 11.82 -15.11 -10.79
N ASN A 68 12.13 -14.63 -9.60
CA ASN A 68 11.48 -15.07 -8.36
C ASN A 68 10.29 -14.17 -7.96
N GLY A 69 9.88 -13.25 -8.84
CA GLY A 69 8.77 -12.31 -8.61
C GLY A 69 9.12 -11.09 -7.74
N ASN A 70 10.37 -10.94 -7.28
CA ASN A 70 10.83 -9.74 -6.58
C ASN A 70 11.56 -8.80 -7.55
N ASP A 71 10.84 -8.39 -8.59
CA ASP A 71 11.33 -7.54 -9.67
C ASP A 71 10.62 -6.20 -9.64
N GLN A 72 11.37 -5.11 -9.90
CA GLN A 72 10.81 -3.77 -9.78
C GLN A 72 11.31 -2.86 -10.90
N LEU A 73 10.38 -2.06 -11.43
CA LEU A 73 10.69 -0.81 -12.11
C LEU A 73 10.42 0.33 -11.15
N LEU A 74 11.44 1.16 -10.91
CA LEU A 74 11.37 2.34 -10.07
C LEU A 74 11.30 3.58 -10.96
N PHE A 75 10.19 4.30 -10.89
CA PHE A 75 9.99 5.55 -11.63
C PHE A 75 10.26 6.74 -10.73
N VAL A 76 10.93 7.77 -11.24
CA VAL A 76 11.23 9.00 -10.51
C VAL A 76 11.02 10.20 -11.44
N VAL A 77 10.31 11.23 -10.99
CA VAL A 77 10.23 12.51 -11.70
C VAL A 77 11.14 13.52 -11.01
N SER A 78 12.15 14.03 -11.70
CA SER A 78 13.12 14.96 -11.11
C SER A 78 13.75 15.89 -12.15
N GLN A 79 14.35 16.99 -11.70
CA GLN A 79 14.97 18.00 -12.58
C GLN A 79 16.22 17.49 -13.30
N GLY A 80 16.98 16.59 -12.66
CA GLY A 80 18.21 16.01 -13.20
C GLY A 80 18.23 14.51 -13.02
N ALA A 81 19.17 13.83 -13.71
CA ALA A 81 19.26 12.38 -13.64
C ALA A 81 19.52 11.92 -12.20
N PRO A 82 18.68 11.02 -11.64
CA PRO A 82 18.95 10.45 -10.34
C PRO A 82 20.31 9.74 -10.31
N THR A 83 20.96 9.78 -9.15
CA THR A 83 22.19 9.01 -8.94
C THR A 83 21.85 7.52 -8.96
N ALA A 84 22.67 6.72 -9.66
CA ALA A 84 22.50 5.28 -9.71
C ALA A 84 22.47 4.66 -8.30
N LEU A 85 21.51 3.76 -8.05
CA LEU A 85 21.39 3.09 -6.75
C LEU A 85 22.56 2.12 -6.56
N LYS A 86 23.18 2.10 -5.38
CA LYS A 86 24.21 1.11 -5.07
C LYS A 86 23.58 -0.27 -4.91
N VAL A 87 24.28 -1.31 -5.35
CA VAL A 87 23.87 -2.70 -5.14
C VAL A 87 24.70 -3.29 -4.01
N LEU A 88 24.03 -3.78 -2.98
CA LEU A 88 24.62 -4.45 -1.82
C LEU A 88 23.96 -5.83 -1.69
N ASN A 89 24.77 -6.90 -1.65
CA ASN A 89 24.28 -8.28 -1.53
C ASN A 89 23.17 -8.64 -2.53
N SER A 90 23.37 -8.29 -3.81
CA SER A 90 22.39 -8.56 -4.88
C SER A 90 21.03 -7.86 -4.69
N ALA A 91 20.99 -6.76 -3.96
CA ALA A 91 19.81 -5.90 -3.85
C ALA A 91 20.20 -4.42 -3.96
N PRO A 92 19.42 -3.59 -4.65
CA PRO A 92 19.65 -2.15 -4.65
C PRO A 92 19.35 -1.58 -3.26
N GLN A 93 20.18 -0.64 -2.83
CA GLN A 93 19.86 0.24 -1.73
C GLN A 93 18.77 1.21 -2.21
N LYS A 94 17.51 0.89 -1.88
CA LYS A 94 16.33 1.63 -2.33
C LYS A 94 16.25 3.02 -1.69
N TYR A 95 15.48 3.92 -2.31
CA TYR A 95 15.07 5.16 -1.64
C TYR A 95 14.30 4.84 -0.37
N THR A 96 14.42 5.71 0.62
CA THR A 96 13.59 5.58 1.81
C THR A 96 12.16 5.99 1.48
N GLN A 97 11.22 5.25 2.03
CA GLN A 97 9.78 5.48 1.89
C GLN A 97 9.40 6.85 2.47
N TYR A 98 8.22 7.34 2.11
CA TYR A 98 7.80 8.69 2.48
C TYR A 98 7.21 8.74 3.89
N PRO A 99 7.49 9.80 4.67
CA PRO A 99 8.48 10.83 4.44
C PRO A 99 9.87 10.26 4.75
N TYR A 100 10.87 10.57 3.93
CA TYR A 100 12.19 10.01 4.17
C TYR A 100 12.81 10.63 5.44
N PRO A 101 13.26 9.81 6.39
CA PRO A 101 13.85 10.26 7.64
C PRO A 101 15.21 10.92 7.39
N VAL A 102 15.74 11.57 8.43
CA VAL A 102 17.18 11.88 8.51
C VAL A 102 17.99 10.58 8.46
N ALA A 103 19.26 10.65 8.07
CA ALA A 103 20.20 9.51 7.94
C ALA A 103 19.94 8.39 8.98
N PRO A 104 19.95 7.10 8.56
CA PRO A 104 20.70 6.54 7.44
C PRO A 104 19.94 6.39 6.10
N GLY A 105 18.74 6.97 5.96
CA GLY A 105 17.93 6.87 4.73
C GLY A 105 18.58 7.44 3.45
N ILE A 106 18.12 6.98 2.28
CA ILE A 106 18.46 7.58 0.98
C ILE A 106 17.29 8.46 0.54
N ALA A 107 17.52 9.78 0.49
CA ALA A 107 16.55 10.72 -0.07
C ALA A 107 16.40 10.52 -1.59
N ALA A 108 15.15 10.47 -2.05
CA ALA A 108 14.85 10.50 -3.48
C ALA A 108 15.02 11.94 -4.02
N PRO A 109 15.53 12.10 -5.26
CA PRO A 109 15.71 13.43 -5.87
C PRO A 109 14.38 14.07 -6.35
N GLY A 110 13.27 13.35 -6.20
CA GLY A 110 11.96 13.71 -6.69
C GLY A 110 10.93 12.65 -6.26
N PRO A 111 9.63 12.89 -6.49
CA PRO A 111 8.60 11.88 -6.29
C PRO A 111 8.89 10.65 -7.14
N PHE A 112 8.60 9.49 -6.56
CA PHE A 112 8.83 8.16 -7.10
C PHE A 112 7.69 7.21 -6.76
N ASP A 113 7.53 6.17 -7.58
CA ASP A 113 6.72 4.99 -7.25
C ASP A 113 7.33 3.77 -7.96
N ILE A 114 6.86 2.60 -7.54
CA ILE A 114 7.30 1.31 -8.06
C ILE A 114 6.20 0.61 -8.83
N PHE A 115 6.63 -0.16 -9.82
CA PHE A 115 5.83 -1.20 -10.47
C PHE A 115 6.51 -2.53 -10.21
N GLU A 116 5.78 -3.46 -9.58
CA GLU A 116 6.26 -4.79 -9.26
C GLU A 116 5.76 -5.78 -10.32
N PHE A 117 6.64 -6.70 -10.73
CA PHE A 117 6.34 -7.60 -11.84
C PHE A 117 7.07 -8.93 -11.71
N GLY A 118 6.73 -9.87 -12.59
CA GLY A 118 7.48 -11.12 -12.72
C GLY A 118 7.07 -11.93 -13.94
N LEU A 119 7.97 -12.80 -14.40
CA LEU A 119 7.70 -13.61 -15.59
C LEU A 119 6.66 -14.69 -15.27
N GLY A 120 5.46 -14.58 -15.84
CA GLY A 120 4.33 -15.45 -15.51
C GLY A 120 3.78 -15.22 -14.11
N ALA A 121 3.97 -14.02 -13.56
CA ALA A 121 3.42 -13.58 -12.28
C ALA A 121 2.24 -12.62 -12.49
N GLN A 122 1.68 -12.13 -11.38
CA GLN A 122 0.82 -10.95 -11.38
C GLN A 122 1.71 -9.71 -11.35
N ASP A 123 1.24 -8.64 -11.97
CA ASP A 123 1.89 -7.34 -11.94
C ASP A 123 1.05 -6.38 -11.09
N ASP A 124 1.71 -5.43 -10.41
CA ASP A 124 1.00 -4.46 -9.58
C ASP A 124 1.68 -3.08 -9.48
N VAL A 125 0.85 -2.10 -9.13
CA VAL A 125 1.27 -0.78 -8.65
C VAL A 125 0.84 -0.70 -7.19
N SER A 126 1.80 -0.42 -6.32
CA SER A 126 1.59 -0.40 -4.88
C SER A 126 1.73 1.00 -4.31
N ALA A 127 0.80 1.36 -3.42
CA ALA A 127 0.86 2.58 -2.62
C ALA A 127 0.97 2.27 -1.11
N VAL A 128 1.42 1.05 -0.76
CA VAL A 128 1.58 0.58 0.64
C VAL A 128 2.56 1.47 1.40
N SER A 129 3.59 1.97 0.72
CA SER A 129 4.66 2.80 1.30
C SER A 129 4.55 4.28 0.91
N GLY A 130 3.31 4.72 0.70
CA GLY A 130 2.95 6.03 0.19
C GLY A 130 2.72 6.09 -1.31
N PHE A 131 2.23 7.23 -1.77
CA PHE A 131 1.86 7.53 -3.15
C PHE A 131 2.66 8.74 -3.66
N GLY A 132 3.53 8.53 -4.65
CA GLY A 132 4.39 9.60 -5.19
C GLY A 132 4.00 10.09 -6.59
N LEU A 133 3.60 9.17 -7.47
CA LEU A 133 3.35 9.35 -8.89
C LEU A 133 2.01 8.73 -9.29
N ASN A 134 1.32 9.37 -10.22
CA ASN A 134 0.12 8.82 -10.85
C ASN A 134 0.47 7.75 -11.89
N LEU A 135 1.02 6.62 -11.42
CA LEU A 135 1.29 5.44 -12.23
C LEU A 135 0.00 4.67 -12.52
N ARG A 136 -0.07 4.10 -13.72
CA ARG A 136 -1.09 3.14 -14.14
C ARG A 136 -0.51 2.12 -15.08
N PHE A 137 -1.17 0.98 -15.20
CA PHE A 137 -0.81 -0.01 -16.20
C PHE A 137 -2.02 -0.70 -16.82
N LEU A 138 -1.81 -1.27 -18.01
CA LEU A 138 -2.79 -2.05 -18.77
C LEU A 138 -2.11 -3.30 -19.36
N VAL A 139 -2.66 -4.48 -19.09
CA VAL A 139 -2.28 -5.71 -19.78
C VAL A 139 -3.04 -5.79 -21.12
N SER A 140 -2.30 -5.85 -22.23
CA SER A 140 -2.86 -5.82 -23.58
C SER A 140 -3.86 -6.95 -23.82
N GLY A 141 -4.96 -6.65 -24.52
CA GLY A 141 -5.97 -7.64 -24.89
C GLY A 141 -7.09 -7.81 -23.88
N ASP A 142 -7.00 -7.19 -22.70
CA ASP A 142 -8.07 -7.18 -21.71
C ASP A 142 -8.16 -5.82 -20.99
N ALA A 143 -9.15 -5.00 -21.37
CA ALA A 143 -9.36 -3.69 -20.74
C ALA A 143 -9.80 -3.79 -19.28
N SER A 144 -10.21 -4.97 -18.80
CA SER A 144 -10.48 -5.20 -17.38
C SER A 144 -9.21 -5.39 -16.54
N GLN A 145 -8.05 -5.59 -17.19
CA GLN A 145 -6.73 -5.68 -16.57
C GLN A 145 -6.02 -4.32 -16.60
N GLN A 146 -6.72 -3.28 -16.16
CA GLN A 146 -6.21 -1.91 -16.05
C GLN A 146 -6.28 -1.44 -14.60
N PHE A 147 -5.14 -0.97 -14.07
CA PHE A 147 -5.01 -0.61 -12.66
C PHE A 147 -4.14 0.64 -12.45
N GLY A 148 -4.12 1.16 -11.24
CA GLY A 148 -3.47 2.41 -10.85
C GLY A 148 -4.36 3.63 -11.06
N VAL A 149 -3.75 4.79 -11.33
CA VAL A 149 -4.45 6.08 -11.38
C VAL A 149 -5.12 6.34 -12.73
N SER A 150 -6.34 6.85 -12.71
CA SER A 150 -7.10 7.24 -13.91
C SER A 150 -6.34 8.28 -14.75
N SER A 151 -6.42 8.16 -16.07
CA SER A 151 -5.85 9.17 -16.99
C SER A 151 -6.61 10.49 -16.98
N ALA A 152 -7.80 10.54 -16.38
CA ALA A 152 -8.64 11.72 -16.32
C ALA A 152 -8.26 12.69 -15.19
N VAL A 153 -7.32 12.31 -14.32
CA VAL A 153 -6.91 13.13 -13.17
C VAL A 153 -5.43 13.47 -13.24
N THR A 154 -5.14 14.74 -12.99
CA THR A 154 -3.78 15.24 -12.88
C THR A 154 -3.25 15.04 -11.46
N ARG A 155 -1.93 15.04 -11.34
CA ARG A 155 -1.29 14.94 -10.04
C ARG A 155 -1.70 16.06 -9.08
N LYS A 156 -1.82 17.30 -9.54
CA LYS A 156 -2.27 18.44 -8.71
C LYS A 156 -3.70 18.26 -8.20
N GLU A 157 -4.60 17.74 -9.03
CA GLU A 157 -5.97 17.42 -8.62
C GLU A 157 -5.98 16.36 -7.51
N ILE A 158 -5.12 15.35 -7.57
CA ILE A 158 -5.01 14.32 -6.52
C ILE A 158 -4.62 14.93 -5.17
N GLY A 159 -3.63 15.84 -5.14
CA GLY A 159 -3.23 16.52 -3.90
C GLY A 159 -4.34 17.42 -3.33
N THR A 160 -5.07 18.10 -4.22
CA THR A 160 -6.24 18.91 -3.83
C THR A 160 -7.38 18.04 -3.30
N ALA A 161 -7.66 16.93 -3.99
CA ALA A 161 -8.65 15.94 -3.61
C ALA A 161 -8.33 15.33 -2.25
N TYR A 162 -7.06 15.02 -1.96
CA TYR A 162 -6.65 14.49 -0.66
C TYR A 162 -7.02 15.43 0.49
N THR A 163 -6.68 16.72 0.34
CA THR A 163 -6.99 17.75 1.33
C THR A 163 -8.50 17.86 1.56
N ALA A 164 -9.28 17.88 0.47
CA ALA A 164 -10.74 17.93 0.54
C ALA A 164 -11.33 16.65 1.16
N PHE A 165 -10.80 15.49 0.80
CA PHE A 165 -11.25 14.18 1.30
C PHE A 165 -11.08 14.04 2.80
N VAL A 166 -9.89 14.35 3.33
CA VAL A 166 -9.65 14.32 4.78
C VAL A 166 -10.59 15.28 5.50
N ALA A 167 -10.84 16.48 4.95
CA ALA A 167 -11.76 17.44 5.54
C ALA A 167 -13.22 16.93 5.53
N ASN A 168 -13.65 16.29 4.44
CA ASN A 168 -14.98 15.70 4.30
C ASN A 168 -15.18 14.51 5.25
N GLU A 169 -14.21 13.60 5.33
CA GLU A 169 -14.24 12.47 6.26
C GLU A 169 -14.31 12.94 7.72
N ALA A 170 -13.59 14.02 8.05
CA ALA A 170 -13.57 14.62 9.38
C ALA A 170 -14.94 15.15 9.86
N VAL A 171 -15.91 15.33 8.97
CA VAL A 171 -17.29 15.69 9.34
C VAL A 171 -17.97 14.54 10.09
N SER A 172 -17.75 13.29 9.66
CA SER A 172 -18.36 12.11 10.27
C SER A 172 -17.43 11.40 11.26
N LEU A 173 -16.12 11.49 11.04
CA LEU A 173 -15.07 10.91 11.87
C LEU A 173 -14.04 11.99 12.22
N PRO A 174 -14.21 12.78 13.29
CA PRO A 174 -13.30 13.88 13.62
C PRO A 174 -11.81 13.49 13.71
N ALA A 175 -11.52 12.24 14.07
CA ALA A 175 -10.17 11.68 14.13
C ALA A 175 -9.47 11.57 12.75
N ALA A 176 -10.22 11.61 11.63
CA ALA A 176 -9.66 11.59 10.28
C ALA A 176 -8.70 12.76 10.02
N LYS A 177 -8.83 13.88 10.74
CA LYS A 177 -7.90 15.02 10.66
C LYS A 177 -6.45 14.64 10.94
N ALA A 178 -6.21 13.55 11.68
CA ALA A 178 -4.87 13.01 11.93
C ALA A 178 -4.12 12.66 10.64
N PHE A 179 -4.82 12.39 9.54
CA PHE A 179 -4.23 12.02 8.27
C PHE A 179 -3.83 13.24 7.42
N ALA A 180 -4.17 14.47 7.81
CA ALA A 180 -3.91 15.66 6.98
C ALA A 180 -2.41 15.88 6.68
N GLU A 181 -1.53 15.60 7.64
CA GLU A 181 -0.07 15.79 7.50
C GLU A 181 0.59 14.73 6.59
N LEU A 182 -0.14 13.67 6.21
CA LEU A 182 0.36 12.70 5.23
C LEU A 182 0.57 13.32 3.84
N LEU A 183 -0.10 14.44 3.52
CA LEU A 183 0.24 15.21 2.33
C LEU A 183 1.60 15.89 2.54
N TYR A 184 2.64 15.22 2.07
CA TYR A 184 4.02 15.65 2.25
C TYR A 184 4.41 16.63 1.15
N ASP A 185 4.29 17.93 1.43
CA ASP A 185 4.59 19.03 0.50
C ASP A 185 5.61 20.06 1.05
N GLY A 186 6.11 19.82 2.26
CA GLY A 186 7.06 20.68 2.97
C GLY A 186 7.84 19.93 4.04
N ALA A 187 8.68 20.64 4.80
CA ALA A 187 9.39 20.02 5.93
C ALA A 187 8.41 19.58 7.02
N LEU A 188 8.68 18.45 7.65
CA LEU A 188 7.91 18.00 8.81
C LEU A 188 8.35 18.76 10.07
N ASN A 189 7.38 19.13 10.89
CA ASN A 189 7.61 19.97 12.06
C ASN A 189 8.37 19.23 13.19
N VAL A 190 8.35 17.89 13.20
CA VAL A 190 8.94 17.02 14.23
C VAL A 190 9.72 15.87 13.55
N GLY A 191 10.83 15.41 14.14
CA GLY A 191 11.59 14.25 13.63
C GLY A 191 12.65 14.56 12.55
N GLY A 192 12.64 15.75 11.96
CA GLY A 192 13.76 16.27 11.15
C GLY A 192 13.78 15.83 9.67
N ALA A 193 12.72 15.20 9.14
CA ALA A 193 12.61 14.94 7.71
C ALA A 193 12.78 16.27 6.93
N PRO A 194 13.80 16.38 6.05
CA PRO A 194 14.13 17.64 5.40
C PRO A 194 13.02 18.02 4.41
N ALA A 195 12.92 19.31 4.07
CA ALA A 195 11.98 19.75 3.04
C ALA A 195 12.23 19.00 1.72
N PRO A 196 11.18 18.42 1.10
CA PRO A 196 11.39 17.67 -0.10
C PRO A 196 11.67 18.55 -1.32
N PRO A 197 12.41 18.03 -2.34
CA PRO A 197 12.54 18.71 -3.62
C PRO A 197 11.15 18.96 -4.22
N SER A 198 10.81 20.22 -4.46
CA SER A 198 9.57 20.57 -5.15
C SER A 198 9.74 20.35 -6.65
N VAL A 199 8.74 19.71 -7.27
CA VAL A 199 8.60 19.61 -8.73
C VAL A 199 7.33 20.34 -9.11
N ASP A 200 7.46 21.37 -9.94
CA ASP A 200 6.35 22.20 -10.45
C ASP A 200 5.36 22.70 -9.37
N SER A 201 5.85 22.97 -8.15
CA SER A 201 5.05 23.42 -7.00
C SER A 201 3.90 22.48 -6.60
N GLN A 202 4.01 21.18 -6.90
CA GLN A 202 3.06 20.16 -6.45
C GLN A 202 3.62 19.39 -5.25
N PHE A 203 2.76 18.69 -4.50
CA PHE A 203 3.15 17.90 -3.32
C PHE A 203 4.23 16.86 -3.67
N PHE A 204 5.02 16.40 -2.71
CA PHE A 204 6.04 15.39 -2.97
C PHE A 204 5.45 13.97 -2.91
N ALA A 205 4.74 13.63 -1.85
CA ALA A 205 4.03 12.36 -1.75
C ALA A 205 2.79 12.49 -0.86
N ILE A 206 1.93 11.47 -0.90
CA ILE A 206 1.01 11.20 0.21
C ILE A 206 1.64 10.02 0.96
N SER A 207 2.23 10.28 2.12
CA SER A 207 2.88 9.27 2.95
C SER A 207 1.88 8.25 3.47
N ASP A 208 2.28 7.00 3.63
CA ASP A 208 1.49 6.08 4.44
C ASP A 208 1.61 6.45 5.93
N PRO A 209 0.62 6.06 6.76
CA PRO A 209 0.63 6.44 8.17
C PRO A 209 1.73 5.77 9.01
N ASN A 210 2.22 4.58 8.63
CA ASN A 210 3.29 3.91 9.35
C ASN A 210 4.60 4.66 9.19
N ASP A 211 4.95 5.01 7.95
CA ASP A 211 6.22 5.66 7.66
C ASP A 211 6.22 7.12 8.14
N MET A 212 5.06 7.80 8.11
CA MET A 212 4.89 9.08 8.79
C MET A 212 5.20 8.98 10.29
N LEU A 213 4.57 8.03 10.99
CA LEU A 213 4.82 7.84 12.42
C LEU A 213 6.26 7.43 12.69
N ASN A 214 6.85 6.58 11.85
CA ASN A 214 8.26 6.18 11.94
C ASN A 214 9.17 7.41 11.90
N ALA A 215 8.97 8.31 10.94
CA ALA A 215 9.75 9.54 10.82
C ALA A 215 9.55 10.50 12.00
N LEU A 216 8.31 10.67 12.48
CA LEU A 216 7.99 11.54 13.62
C LEU A 216 8.54 11.02 14.95
N THR A 217 8.77 9.70 15.07
CA THR A 217 9.17 9.03 16.31
C THR A 217 10.59 8.48 16.31
N ASP A 218 11.41 8.81 15.30
CA ASP A 218 12.75 8.24 15.12
C ASP A 218 12.71 6.70 15.20
N ASN A 219 11.94 6.09 14.30
CA ASN A 219 11.72 4.64 14.24
C ASN A 219 11.15 4.07 15.53
N TYR A 220 10.08 4.69 16.01
CA TYR A 220 9.33 4.23 17.19
C TYR A 220 10.18 4.20 18.47
N THR A 221 11.21 5.05 18.56
CA THR A 221 12.09 5.15 19.74
C THR A 221 11.82 6.39 20.58
N ALA A 222 11.14 7.40 20.03
CA ALA A 222 10.77 8.63 20.71
C ALA A 222 9.25 8.74 20.93
N ALA A 223 8.85 9.38 22.02
CA ALA A 223 7.45 9.73 22.26
C ALA A 223 6.99 10.83 21.27
N THR A 224 5.71 10.82 20.93
CA THR A 224 5.07 11.82 20.07
C THR A 224 3.69 12.18 20.60
N ASP A 225 3.22 13.39 20.31
CA ASP A 225 1.84 13.83 20.51
C ASP A 225 1.00 13.77 19.22
N ASP A 226 1.57 13.25 18.14
CA ASP A 226 0.87 13.06 16.87
C ASP A 226 -0.40 12.21 17.07
N PRO A 227 -1.58 12.66 16.62
CA PRO A 227 -2.82 11.92 16.80
C PRO A 227 -2.85 10.52 16.16
N LEU A 228 -2.08 10.26 15.10
CA LEU A 228 -1.96 8.93 14.49
C LEU A 228 -1.45 7.89 15.48
N ALA A 229 -0.62 8.29 16.45
CA ALA A 229 -0.05 7.42 17.48
C ALA A 229 -1.14 6.72 18.31
N THR A 230 -2.25 7.40 18.56
CA THR A 230 -3.34 6.90 19.42
C THR A 230 -4.64 6.59 18.65
N TYR A 231 -4.64 6.78 17.33
CA TYR A 231 -5.83 6.66 16.47
C TYR A 231 -6.59 5.33 16.63
N TRP A 232 -5.86 4.22 16.82
CA TRP A 232 -6.45 2.87 16.91
C TRP A 232 -6.79 2.40 18.32
N VAL A 233 -6.43 3.16 19.37
CA VAL A 233 -6.52 2.70 20.77
C VAL A 233 -7.93 2.25 21.15
N THR A 234 -8.93 3.10 20.88
CA THR A 234 -10.33 2.79 21.22
C THR A 234 -10.86 1.59 20.44
N THR A 235 -10.57 1.50 19.15
CA THR A 235 -11.03 0.41 18.28
C THR A 235 -10.44 -0.93 18.70
N LEU A 236 -9.14 -0.97 19.03
CA LEU A 236 -8.47 -2.17 19.50
C LEU A 236 -8.95 -2.59 20.89
N ALA A 237 -9.16 -1.63 21.80
CA ALA A 237 -9.72 -1.91 23.12
C ALA A 237 -11.13 -2.54 23.02
N ALA A 238 -11.97 -2.02 22.11
CA ALA A 238 -13.29 -2.58 21.83
C ALA A 238 -13.21 -3.99 21.22
N LEU A 239 -12.33 -4.19 20.23
CA LEU A 239 -12.14 -5.50 19.58
C LEU A 239 -11.68 -6.57 20.59
N PHE A 240 -10.68 -6.25 21.41
CA PHE A 240 -10.12 -7.13 22.43
C PHE A 240 -10.86 -7.03 23.78
N THR A 241 -12.17 -6.78 23.78
CA THR A 241 -12.94 -6.84 25.03
C THR A 241 -13.17 -8.29 25.45
N VAL A 242 -12.90 -8.60 26.72
CA VAL A 242 -13.13 -9.94 27.28
C VAL A 242 -14.60 -10.35 27.10
N GLY A 243 -14.81 -11.55 26.56
CA GLY A 243 -16.14 -12.07 26.22
C GLY A 243 -16.56 -11.83 24.77
N ASN A 244 -15.75 -11.10 23.97
CA ASN A 244 -15.95 -11.03 22.53
C ASN A 244 -15.61 -12.37 21.87
N TYR A 245 -16.38 -12.75 20.87
CA TYR A 245 -16.19 -13.93 20.03
C TYR A 245 -15.94 -13.50 18.60
N LEU A 246 -15.10 -14.28 17.91
CA LEU A 246 -14.81 -14.16 16.49
C LEU A 246 -14.85 -15.56 15.85
N SER A 247 -15.33 -15.64 14.61
CA SER A 247 -15.33 -16.85 13.79
C SER A 247 -14.90 -16.50 12.37
N ILE A 248 -13.69 -16.93 12.00
CA ILE A 248 -13.00 -16.55 10.77
C ILE A 248 -12.85 -17.79 9.88
N ASN A 249 -13.36 -17.73 8.66
CA ASN A 249 -13.19 -18.76 7.63
C ASN A 249 -12.05 -18.37 6.68
N LEU A 250 -10.98 -19.16 6.67
CA LEU A 250 -9.84 -18.96 5.76
C LEU A 250 -10.04 -19.60 4.38
N SER A 251 -11.13 -20.34 4.16
CA SER A 251 -11.36 -21.08 2.92
C SER A 251 -12.38 -20.37 2.02
N ALA A 252 -11.96 -20.04 0.81
CA ALA A 252 -12.85 -19.56 -0.24
C ALA A 252 -13.84 -20.65 -0.74
N ASN A 253 -13.60 -21.92 -0.43
CA ASN A 253 -14.49 -23.01 -0.83
C ASN A 253 -15.58 -23.26 0.23
N PRO A 254 -16.86 -22.93 -0.04
CA PRO A 254 -17.93 -23.14 0.92
C PRO A 254 -18.22 -24.63 1.21
N ALA A 255 -17.81 -25.55 0.32
CA ALA A 255 -17.96 -26.98 0.53
C ALA A 255 -16.85 -27.61 1.41
N ALA A 256 -15.78 -26.86 1.69
CA ALA A 256 -14.67 -27.27 2.54
C ALA A 256 -14.18 -26.08 3.39
N PRO A 257 -14.96 -25.63 4.38
CA PRO A 257 -14.60 -24.49 5.21
C PRO A 257 -13.38 -24.79 6.09
N ASN A 258 -12.54 -23.79 6.33
CA ASN A 258 -11.46 -23.82 7.32
C ASN A 258 -11.74 -22.73 8.35
N ILE A 259 -12.63 -23.03 9.30
CA ILE A 259 -13.14 -22.06 10.26
C ILE A 259 -12.38 -22.16 11.58
N TYR A 260 -11.79 -21.04 11.97
CA TYR A 260 -11.22 -20.83 13.28
C TYR A 260 -12.16 -19.97 14.10
N SER A 261 -12.64 -20.53 15.21
CA SER A 261 -13.52 -19.81 16.14
C SER A 261 -12.84 -19.66 17.48
N GLY A 262 -13.06 -18.51 18.10
CA GLY A 262 -12.35 -18.14 19.32
C GLY A 262 -13.09 -17.11 20.12
N TYR A 263 -12.59 -16.89 21.33
CA TYR A 263 -13.10 -15.84 22.21
C TYR A 263 -11.94 -15.12 22.88
N CYS A 264 -12.19 -13.84 23.17
CA CYS A 264 -11.29 -13.00 23.91
C CYS A 264 -11.44 -13.31 25.40
N SER A 265 -10.35 -13.70 26.03
CA SER A 265 -10.31 -14.01 27.46
C SER A 265 -9.27 -13.14 28.17
N GLY A 266 -9.50 -12.89 29.47
CA GLY A 266 -8.54 -12.20 30.33
C GLY A 266 -7.96 -13.16 31.37
N GLY A 267 -6.63 -13.17 31.49
CA GLY A 267 -5.89 -13.83 32.57
C GLY A 267 -5.03 -12.85 33.36
N VAL A 268 -4.26 -13.32 34.34
CA VAL A 268 -3.28 -12.48 35.04
C VAL A 268 -2.16 -12.12 34.06
N GLY A 269 -2.22 -10.91 33.51
CA GLY A 269 -1.18 -10.30 32.68
C GLY A 269 -1.64 -9.86 31.29
N ASP A 270 -2.51 -10.62 30.62
CA ASP A 270 -2.82 -10.40 29.20
C ASP A 270 -4.29 -10.63 28.83
N VAL A 271 -4.76 -9.85 27.85
CA VAL A 271 -6.03 -10.03 27.14
C VAL A 271 -5.73 -10.64 25.77
N VAL A 272 -6.39 -11.75 25.42
CA VAL A 272 -5.98 -12.59 24.28
C VAL A 272 -7.18 -13.25 23.59
N PHE A 273 -7.18 -13.22 22.25
CA PHE A 273 -8.02 -14.11 21.45
C PHE A 273 -7.33 -15.47 21.30
N THR A 274 -8.05 -16.54 21.63
CA THR A 274 -7.61 -17.92 21.34
C THR A 274 -8.53 -18.52 20.29
N PHE A 275 -7.99 -18.77 19.09
CA PHE A 275 -8.72 -19.35 17.96
C PHE A 275 -8.40 -20.84 17.84
N SER A 276 -9.40 -21.64 17.47
CA SER A 276 -9.25 -23.06 17.18
C SER A 276 -10.17 -23.50 16.04
N ASN A 277 -9.68 -24.40 15.18
CA ASN A 277 -10.50 -25.13 14.22
C ASN A 277 -10.67 -26.62 14.62
N GLY A 278 -10.33 -26.96 15.87
CA GLY A 278 -10.35 -28.33 16.40
C GLY A 278 -9.06 -29.13 16.15
N SER A 279 -8.23 -28.74 15.19
CA SER A 279 -6.92 -29.37 14.91
C SER A 279 -5.76 -28.47 15.32
N ASN A 280 -5.84 -27.19 14.99
CA ASN A 280 -4.84 -26.18 15.30
C ASN A 280 -5.41 -25.15 16.29
N MET A 281 -4.52 -24.49 17.04
CA MET A 281 -4.86 -23.42 17.95
C MET A 281 -3.82 -22.30 17.90
N TYR A 282 -4.29 -21.06 17.79
CA TYR A 282 -3.44 -19.87 17.73
C TYR A 282 -3.92 -18.81 18.71
N ARG A 283 -2.98 -17.97 19.19
CA ARG A 283 -3.25 -16.91 20.17
C ARG A 283 -2.80 -15.56 19.63
N PHE A 284 -3.66 -14.57 19.78
CA PHE A 284 -3.39 -13.18 19.39
C PHE A 284 -3.61 -12.29 20.60
N TYR A 285 -2.53 -11.65 21.04
CA TYR A 285 -2.52 -10.81 22.25
C TYR A 285 -2.97 -9.40 21.91
N ASN A 286 -3.68 -8.76 22.85
CA ASN A 286 -4.05 -7.36 22.71
C ASN A 286 -2.78 -6.51 22.54
N PRO A 287 -2.62 -5.80 21.41
CA PRO A 287 -1.40 -5.06 21.12
C PRO A 287 -1.21 -3.85 22.04
N LEU A 288 -2.25 -3.34 22.71
CA LEU A 288 -2.17 -2.07 23.45
C LEU A 288 -1.18 -2.07 24.62
N ASN A 289 -0.77 -3.24 25.11
CA ASN A 289 0.20 -3.37 26.20
C ASN A 289 1.65 -3.56 25.71
N SER A 290 1.90 -3.62 24.40
CA SER A 290 3.21 -4.02 23.85
C SER A 290 4.23 -2.89 23.74
N ASN A 291 3.81 -1.62 23.86
CA ASN A 291 4.72 -0.47 23.77
C ASN A 291 4.42 0.59 24.86
N PRO A 292 5.37 0.90 25.77
CA PRO A 292 5.17 1.87 26.85
C PRO A 292 5.06 3.33 26.36
N LEU A 293 5.41 3.61 25.11
CA LEU A 293 5.36 4.95 24.51
C LEU A 293 3.96 5.34 23.98
N GLY A 294 2.98 4.43 24.05
CA GLY A 294 1.57 4.75 23.81
C GLY A 294 1.08 4.60 22.37
N PHE A 295 1.92 4.15 21.43
CA PHE A 295 1.56 3.94 20.02
C PHE A 295 1.53 2.48 19.55
N ALA A 296 1.46 1.54 20.50
CA ALA A 296 1.42 0.10 20.22
C ALA A 296 0.29 -0.29 19.26
N GLY A 297 -0.88 0.35 19.40
CA GLY A 297 -2.02 0.13 18.51
C GLY A 297 -1.78 0.64 17.08
N ALA A 298 -1.13 1.80 16.94
CA ALA A 298 -0.79 2.34 15.63
C ALA A 298 0.25 1.46 14.92
N GLN A 299 1.31 1.05 15.63
CA GLN A 299 2.29 0.13 15.09
C GLN A 299 1.65 -1.19 14.66
N TYR A 300 0.74 -1.75 15.46
CA TYR A 300 0.05 -3.00 15.12
C TYR A 300 -0.80 -2.91 13.85
N VAL A 301 -1.52 -1.81 13.62
CA VAL A 301 -2.45 -1.70 12.47
C VAL A 301 -1.79 -1.12 11.23
N PHE A 302 -0.89 -0.14 11.37
CA PHE A 302 -0.24 0.51 10.23
C PHE A 302 0.99 -0.27 9.75
N GLN A 303 1.79 -0.89 10.64
CA GLN A 303 3.01 -1.60 10.22
C GLN A 303 2.71 -3.01 9.69
N GLN A 304 1.67 -3.67 10.20
CA GLN A 304 1.24 -5.02 9.79
C GLN A 304 2.39 -6.04 9.75
N ALA A 305 3.27 -5.98 10.75
CA ALA A 305 4.47 -6.79 10.80
C ALA A 305 4.39 -7.91 11.85
N PHE A 306 4.87 -9.08 11.48
CA PHE A 306 5.16 -10.15 12.43
C PHE A 306 6.55 -10.00 13.03
N THR A 307 6.69 -10.22 14.33
CA THR A 307 8.01 -10.28 15.00
C THR A 307 8.76 -11.57 14.70
N VAL A 308 8.03 -12.64 14.37
CA VAL A 308 8.54 -13.95 13.97
C VAL A 308 7.62 -14.48 12.88
N ALA A 309 8.19 -15.13 11.85
CA ALA A 309 7.41 -15.74 10.78
C ALA A 309 6.29 -16.65 11.35
N PRO A 310 5.02 -16.36 11.05
CA PRO A 310 3.91 -17.12 11.59
C PRO A 310 3.78 -18.48 10.90
N ALA A 311 3.05 -19.41 11.52
CA ALA A 311 2.53 -20.55 10.78
C ALA A 311 1.55 -20.06 9.68
N PRO A 312 1.36 -20.78 8.55
CA PRO A 312 0.54 -20.30 7.43
C PRO A 312 -0.86 -19.81 7.84
N ASP A 313 -1.67 -20.67 8.49
CA ASP A 313 -3.01 -20.29 8.95
C ASP A 313 -2.98 -19.18 10.02
N GLN A 314 -1.92 -19.10 10.83
CA GLN A 314 -1.77 -18.03 11.81
C GLN A 314 -1.56 -16.67 11.13
N GLY A 315 -0.80 -16.64 10.03
CA GLY A 315 -0.62 -15.46 9.19
C GLY A 315 -1.96 -15.00 8.63
N LEU A 316 -2.66 -15.89 7.91
CA LEU A 316 -3.95 -15.56 7.29
C LEU A 316 -5.00 -15.07 8.31
N LEU A 317 -5.05 -15.66 9.51
CA LEU A 317 -5.93 -15.18 10.59
C LEU A 317 -5.62 -13.74 11.00
N GLN A 318 -4.33 -13.42 11.11
CA GLN A 318 -3.87 -12.08 11.44
C GLN A 318 -4.19 -11.08 10.32
N ASP A 319 -4.00 -11.50 9.06
CA ASP A 319 -4.28 -10.68 7.88
C ASP A 319 -5.77 -10.34 7.80
N ASN A 320 -6.66 -11.30 8.09
CA ASN A 320 -8.11 -11.06 8.17
C ASN A 320 -8.47 -10.02 9.25
N ILE A 321 -7.81 -10.06 10.41
CA ILE A 321 -8.03 -9.07 11.49
C ILE A 321 -7.53 -7.68 11.05
N TRP A 322 -6.34 -7.60 10.43
CA TRP A 322 -5.79 -6.34 9.92
C TRP A 322 -6.64 -5.74 8.81
N GLN A 323 -7.06 -6.53 7.83
CA GLN A 323 -7.98 -6.10 6.77
C GLN A 323 -9.29 -5.56 7.36
N ALA A 324 -9.88 -6.26 8.33
CA ALA A 324 -11.13 -5.82 8.95
C ALA A 324 -10.97 -4.50 9.73
N LEU A 325 -9.82 -4.29 10.39
CA LEU A 325 -9.49 -3.04 11.06
C LEU A 325 -9.30 -1.91 10.04
N CYS A 326 -8.49 -2.12 9.00
CA CYS A 326 -8.21 -1.12 7.98
C CYS A 326 -9.48 -0.73 7.20
N ARG A 327 -10.33 -1.70 6.86
CA ARG A 327 -11.61 -1.47 6.15
C ARG A 327 -12.73 -0.96 7.05
N GLY A 328 -12.48 -0.76 8.34
CA GLY A 328 -13.45 -0.18 9.29
C GLY A 328 -14.64 -1.08 9.61
N VAL A 329 -14.45 -2.41 9.54
CA VAL A 329 -15.49 -3.42 9.77
C VAL A 329 -15.18 -4.39 10.90
N ALA A 330 -14.03 -4.26 11.57
CA ALA A 330 -13.62 -5.16 12.66
C ALA A 330 -14.74 -5.40 13.69
N GLN A 331 -15.42 -4.34 14.14
CA GLN A 331 -16.50 -4.43 15.13
C GLN A 331 -17.77 -5.11 14.61
N LEU A 332 -18.00 -5.13 13.29
CA LEU A 332 -19.17 -5.80 12.71
C LEU A 332 -19.08 -7.32 12.80
N GLY A 333 -17.87 -7.87 12.86
CA GLY A 333 -17.64 -9.30 13.01
C GLY A 333 -17.59 -9.78 14.47
N VAL A 334 -17.68 -8.87 15.45
CA VAL A 334 -17.63 -9.21 16.87
C VAL A 334 -19.00 -9.66 17.37
N SER A 335 -19.03 -10.75 18.13
CA SER A 335 -20.22 -11.22 18.85
C SER A 335 -19.97 -11.28 20.35
N THR A 336 -20.98 -11.03 21.19
CA THR A 336 -20.92 -11.24 22.64
C THR A 336 -21.42 -12.63 23.06
N THR A 337 -21.77 -13.46 22.10
CA THR A 337 -22.14 -14.88 22.29
C THR A 337 -21.31 -15.76 21.37
N PRO A 338 -21.10 -17.05 21.71
CA PRO A 338 -20.37 -17.97 20.84
C PRO A 338 -20.91 -17.99 19.40
N ILE A 339 -19.99 -17.91 18.44
CA ILE A 339 -20.20 -18.01 17.00
C ILE A 339 -19.19 -18.98 16.41
N THR A 340 -19.56 -19.76 15.39
CA THR A 340 -18.77 -20.93 14.94
C THR A 340 -18.72 -21.17 13.44
N ASP A 341 -19.41 -20.36 12.64
CA ASP A 341 -19.76 -20.66 11.26
C ASP A 341 -19.16 -19.65 10.25
N GLY A 342 -18.12 -18.91 10.65
CA GLY A 342 -17.48 -17.90 9.81
C GLY A 342 -18.24 -16.57 9.76
N GLU A 343 -19.02 -16.25 10.78
CA GLU A 343 -19.86 -15.06 10.85
C GLU A 343 -19.04 -13.76 10.80
N SER A 344 -17.86 -13.74 11.42
CA SER A 344 -16.96 -12.58 11.36
C SER A 344 -16.48 -12.35 9.92
N THR A 345 -16.05 -13.41 9.23
CA THR A 345 -15.67 -13.33 7.80
C THR A 345 -16.83 -12.84 6.94
N THR A 346 -18.05 -13.31 7.17
CA THR A 346 -19.23 -12.86 6.41
C THR A 346 -19.46 -11.35 6.57
N ALA A 347 -19.31 -10.83 7.79
CA ALA A 347 -19.45 -9.40 8.07
C ALA A 347 -18.29 -8.58 7.48
N TRP A 348 -17.06 -9.09 7.60
CA TRP A 348 -15.84 -8.41 7.18
C TRP A 348 -15.64 -8.41 5.66
N ASN A 349 -16.12 -9.43 4.95
CA ASN A 349 -15.92 -9.57 3.50
C ASN A 349 -17.01 -8.92 2.64
N ASN A 350 -17.97 -8.22 3.25
CA ASN A 350 -18.99 -7.48 2.51
C ASN A 350 -18.47 -6.07 2.15
N PRO A 351 -18.16 -5.77 0.87
CA PRO A 351 -17.64 -4.46 0.45
C PRO A 351 -18.59 -3.30 0.75
N ASP A 352 -19.90 -3.57 0.80
CA ASP A 352 -20.91 -2.56 1.10
C ASP A 352 -20.75 -2.03 2.53
N ASN A 353 -20.09 -2.78 3.43
CA ASN A 353 -19.83 -2.35 4.79
C ASN A 353 -18.49 -1.62 4.96
N TRP A 354 -17.62 -1.64 3.95
CA TRP A 354 -16.27 -1.10 4.09
C TRP A 354 -16.29 0.42 4.14
N TYR A 355 -15.47 0.99 5.02
CA TYR A 355 -15.23 2.42 5.12
C TYR A 355 -16.50 3.27 5.26
N GLN A 356 -17.50 2.75 5.98
CA GLN A 356 -18.74 3.48 6.24
C GLN A 356 -18.49 4.78 7.03
N PRO A 357 -19.25 5.86 6.78
CA PRO A 357 -19.07 7.14 7.47
C PRO A 357 -19.10 6.99 8.99
N GLY A 358 -18.15 7.64 9.67
CA GLY A 358 -18.01 7.59 11.13
C GLY A 358 -17.28 6.37 11.70
N ASN A 359 -17.02 5.33 10.91
CA ASN A 359 -16.24 4.18 11.37
C ASN A 359 -14.74 4.47 11.30
N VAL A 360 -14.02 4.19 12.39
CA VAL A 360 -12.55 4.22 12.41
C VAL A 360 -12.03 3.23 11.37
N SER A 361 -11.24 3.73 10.42
CA SER A 361 -10.69 2.97 9.30
C SER A 361 -9.34 3.58 8.86
N HIS A 362 -8.67 2.92 7.92
CA HIS A 362 -7.45 3.41 7.29
C HIS A 362 -7.80 4.52 6.28
N VAL A 363 -7.92 5.77 6.74
CA VAL A 363 -8.42 6.89 5.92
C VAL A 363 -7.57 7.12 4.66
N TYR A 364 -6.25 6.90 4.74
CA TYR A 364 -5.37 6.90 3.58
C TYR A 364 -5.78 5.85 2.53
N ALA A 365 -6.07 4.62 2.95
CA ALA A 365 -6.46 3.56 2.01
C ALA A 365 -7.86 3.86 1.44
N LYS A 366 -8.78 4.36 2.27
CA LYS A 366 -10.10 4.81 1.83
C LYS A 366 -10.00 5.86 0.73
N PHE A 367 -9.10 6.84 0.88
CA PHE A 367 -8.85 7.86 -0.15
C PHE A 367 -8.43 7.21 -1.48
N LEU A 368 -7.47 6.28 -1.44
CA LEU A 368 -7.00 5.61 -2.65
C LEU A 368 -8.11 4.83 -3.35
N HIS A 369 -8.92 4.06 -2.61
CA HIS A 369 -10.01 3.30 -3.21
C HIS A 369 -11.16 4.17 -3.70
N TYR A 370 -11.62 5.11 -2.88
CA TYR A 370 -12.94 5.71 -3.05
C TYR A 370 -12.93 7.23 -3.23
N SER A 371 -11.80 7.93 -3.20
CA SER A 371 -11.85 9.37 -3.50
C SER A 371 -12.10 9.62 -4.97
N ASP A 372 -13.04 10.52 -5.28
CA ASP A 372 -13.13 11.17 -6.58
C ASP A 372 -12.14 12.35 -6.68
N ALA A 373 -12.04 12.96 -7.87
CA ALA A 373 -11.15 14.08 -8.15
C ALA A 373 -11.47 15.38 -7.37
N ALA A 374 -12.65 15.46 -6.74
CA ALA A 374 -13.06 16.57 -5.90
C ALA A 374 -12.89 16.26 -4.40
N GLY A 375 -12.37 15.08 -4.04
CA GLY A 375 -12.18 14.66 -2.66
C GLY A 375 -13.47 14.19 -1.98
N ASN A 376 -14.46 13.70 -2.72
CA ASN A 376 -15.64 13.04 -2.15
C ASN A 376 -15.50 11.52 -2.24
N ASP A 377 -16.26 10.80 -1.42
CA ASP A 377 -16.43 9.34 -1.58
C ASP A 377 -17.26 9.05 -2.85
N SER A 378 -16.62 8.43 -3.84
CA SER A 378 -17.12 8.13 -5.19
C SER A 378 -18.42 7.34 -5.18
N ARG A 379 -18.64 6.52 -4.15
CA ARG A 379 -19.86 5.73 -3.95
C ARG A 379 -21.06 6.63 -3.65
N THR A 380 -20.82 7.80 -3.05
CA THR A 380 -21.85 8.76 -2.65
C THR A 380 -22.01 9.89 -3.65
N SER A 381 -20.92 10.38 -4.24
CA SER A 381 -20.94 11.45 -5.24
C SER A 381 -21.40 10.95 -6.61
N GLY A 382 -21.18 9.66 -6.91
CA GLY A 382 -21.44 9.05 -8.21
C GLY A 382 -20.39 9.41 -9.27
N ASN A 383 -19.37 10.18 -8.90
CA ASN A 383 -18.23 10.45 -9.77
C ASN A 383 -17.27 9.25 -9.79
N PRO A 384 -16.50 9.05 -10.87
CA PRO A 384 -15.48 8.01 -10.91
C PRO A 384 -14.40 8.20 -9.83
N PRO A 385 -13.88 7.11 -9.24
CA PRO A 385 -12.71 7.17 -8.36
C PRO A 385 -11.44 7.60 -9.10
N ILE A 386 -10.48 8.12 -8.35
CA ILE A 386 -9.12 8.42 -8.81
C ILE A 386 -8.41 7.13 -9.26
N PHE A 387 -8.46 6.07 -8.44
CA PHE A 387 -7.92 4.76 -8.81
C PHE A 387 -8.92 3.95 -9.62
N ILE A 388 -8.44 3.36 -10.70
CA ILE A 388 -9.25 2.61 -11.64
C ILE A 388 -9.92 1.43 -10.92
N ALA A 389 -11.23 1.25 -11.17
CA ALA A 389 -12.06 0.23 -10.54
C ALA A 389 -12.16 0.29 -8.99
N ASN A 390 -11.72 1.39 -8.36
CA ASN A 390 -11.50 1.48 -6.91
C ASN A 390 -10.45 0.46 -6.42
N ALA A 391 -9.55 0.00 -7.28
CA ALA A 391 -8.54 -1.00 -6.94
C ALA A 391 -7.22 -0.29 -6.55
N ALA A 392 -6.75 -0.54 -5.34
CA ALA A 392 -5.55 0.10 -4.78
C ALA A 392 -4.87 -0.82 -3.77
N TYR A 393 -3.57 -0.60 -3.57
CA TYR A 393 -2.81 -1.18 -2.47
C TYR A 393 -2.58 -0.10 -1.42
N GLY A 394 -3.52 0.07 -0.48
CA GLY A 394 -3.45 1.12 0.53
C GLY A 394 -2.79 0.74 1.85
N PHE A 395 -2.53 -0.56 2.06
CA PHE A 395 -1.82 -1.16 3.19
C PHE A 395 -1.31 -2.57 2.79
N SER A 396 -0.42 -3.21 3.58
CA SER A 396 0.29 -4.42 3.13
C SER A 396 -0.65 -5.59 2.83
N GLU A 397 -1.72 -5.73 3.61
CA GLU A 397 -2.70 -6.80 3.44
C GLU A 397 -3.94 -6.40 2.62
N ASP A 398 -3.85 -5.39 1.75
CA ASP A 398 -4.99 -4.91 0.96
C ASP A 398 -5.33 -5.81 -0.24
N GLU A 399 -5.29 -7.11 0.01
CA GLU A 399 -5.59 -8.19 -0.91
C GLU A 399 -7.10 -8.44 -1.00
N ASN A 400 -7.51 -9.22 -1.99
CA ASN A 400 -8.85 -9.83 -1.94
C ASN A 400 -8.95 -10.67 -0.65
N PRO A 401 -9.98 -10.47 0.18
CA PRO A 401 -10.05 -11.14 1.47
C PRO A 401 -10.17 -12.67 1.34
N ASP A 402 -9.55 -13.39 2.27
CA ASP A 402 -9.73 -14.83 2.40
C ASP A 402 -11.17 -15.20 2.78
N GLY A 403 -11.55 -16.44 2.51
CA GLY A 403 -12.89 -16.91 2.76
C GLY A 403 -13.86 -16.56 1.62
N PRO A 404 -15.17 -16.73 1.82
CA PRO A 404 -16.17 -16.37 0.82
C PRO A 404 -16.11 -14.87 0.52
N TYR A 405 -15.83 -14.54 -0.75
CA TYR A 405 -15.80 -13.19 -1.27
C TYR A 405 -16.30 -13.18 -2.72
N SER A 406 -17.17 -12.24 -3.06
CA SER A 406 -17.69 -12.06 -4.42
C SER A 406 -17.71 -10.59 -4.84
N GLY A 407 -16.92 -9.75 -4.16
CA GLY A 407 -16.81 -8.34 -4.46
C GLY A 407 -15.87 -8.04 -5.63
N PRO A 408 -15.65 -6.75 -5.94
CA PRO A 408 -14.68 -6.33 -6.95
C PRO A 408 -13.25 -6.69 -6.55
N ASN A 409 -12.33 -6.69 -7.51
CA ASN A 409 -10.91 -6.83 -7.18
C ASN A 409 -10.46 -5.67 -6.30
N VAL A 410 -9.83 -5.96 -5.15
CA VAL A 410 -9.37 -4.95 -4.20
C VAL A 410 -7.99 -4.39 -4.56
N PRO A 411 -6.95 -5.22 -4.76
CA PRO A 411 -5.62 -4.69 -5.02
C PRO A 411 -5.49 -4.11 -6.43
N SER A 412 -4.61 -3.13 -6.60
CA SER A 412 -4.18 -2.64 -7.92
C SER A 412 -3.21 -3.63 -8.58
N LYS A 413 -3.69 -4.86 -8.81
CA LYS A 413 -2.93 -6.04 -9.21
C LYS A 413 -3.67 -6.81 -10.29
N SER A 414 -2.95 -7.27 -11.31
CA SER A 414 -3.51 -8.06 -12.40
C SER A 414 -3.78 -9.51 -12.02
N ALA A 415 -4.54 -10.20 -12.88
CA ALA A 415 -4.40 -11.65 -12.98
C ALA A 415 -2.99 -12.01 -13.49
N THR A 416 -2.62 -13.30 -13.45
CA THR A 416 -1.34 -13.76 -14.00
C THR A 416 -1.18 -13.29 -15.45
N VAL A 417 -0.10 -12.58 -15.73
CA VAL A 417 0.20 -12.03 -17.05
C VAL A 417 0.60 -13.18 -17.99
N PRO A 418 -0.15 -13.41 -19.09
CA PRO A 418 0.16 -14.49 -20.02
C PRO A 418 1.48 -14.29 -20.77
N ASP A 419 2.11 -15.40 -21.18
CA ASP A 419 3.29 -15.38 -22.05
C ASP A 419 3.01 -14.62 -23.35
N GLY A 420 3.95 -13.78 -23.78
CA GLY A 420 3.85 -12.95 -24.99
C GLY A 420 3.01 -11.68 -24.83
N SER A 421 2.54 -11.38 -23.62
CA SER A 421 1.73 -10.18 -23.36
C SER A 421 2.55 -8.89 -23.44
N THR A 422 1.86 -7.81 -23.80
CA THR A 422 2.38 -6.45 -23.64
C THR A 422 1.70 -5.77 -22.45
N VAL A 423 2.48 -5.23 -21.54
CA VAL A 423 1.98 -4.41 -20.43
C VAL A 423 2.36 -2.97 -20.71
N THR A 424 1.39 -2.08 -20.81
CA THR A 424 1.65 -0.64 -20.97
C THR A 424 1.66 0.01 -19.61
N ILE A 425 2.76 0.64 -19.22
CA ILE A 425 2.91 1.39 -17.97
C ILE A 425 2.99 2.88 -18.34
N THR A 426 2.13 3.68 -17.72
CA THR A 426 2.05 5.11 -18.01
C THR A 426 2.24 5.94 -16.76
N LEU A 427 3.13 6.94 -16.84
CA LEU A 427 3.19 8.04 -15.87
C LEU A 427 2.16 9.10 -16.26
N GLY A 428 1.20 9.37 -15.39
CA GLY A 428 0.09 10.27 -15.67
C GLY A 428 0.43 11.77 -15.63
N GLY A 429 -0.54 12.58 -16.04
CA GLY A 429 -0.39 14.02 -16.25
C GLY A 429 -0.15 14.85 -14.99
N TRP A 430 0.64 15.90 -15.16
CA TRP A 430 0.83 16.98 -14.21
C TRP A 430 0.04 18.19 -14.71
N ASP A 431 -0.65 18.90 -13.81
CA ASP A 431 -1.26 20.19 -14.18
C ASP A 431 -0.17 21.26 -14.19
N THR A 432 0.42 21.49 -15.36
CA THR A 432 1.52 22.43 -15.52
C THR A 432 1.00 23.86 -15.60
N THR A 433 1.60 24.76 -14.81
CA THR A 433 1.19 26.18 -14.78
C THR A 433 1.72 26.99 -15.97
N SER A 434 2.35 26.36 -16.95
CA SER A 434 2.90 27.00 -18.15
C SER A 434 1.90 26.98 -19.32
N GLY A 435 0.94 27.90 -19.25
CA GLY A 435 0.12 28.40 -20.37
C GLY A 435 0.14 29.91 -20.42
#